data_AF-A0A3C0DWA2-F1
#
_entry.id   AF-A0A3C0DWA2-F1
#
_cell.length_a   1.000
_cell.length_b   1.000
_cell.length_c   1.000
_cell.angle_alpha   90.00
_cell.angle_beta   90.00
_cell.angle_gamma   90.00
#
_symmetry.space_group_name_H-M   'P 1'
#
loop_
_entity.id
_entity.type
_entity.pdbx_description
1 polymer ?
#
loop_
_entity_poly.entity_id
_entity_poly.type
_entity_poly.pdbx_seq_one_letter_code
_entity_poly.pdbx_strand_id
1 'polypeptide(L)'
;GVGKIEVSMASTTQLYNPCLANWSYKLIEMLGLPRKLFPEVVDSGTVLGPLKSSLATETGLEGINVVASLSHDTASAVAAVPAEDERWAYISSGTWSLMGLELSEPILTDACRELNFTNEIGHSGSIRLLKNIVGLWLVQECKRAWAA
;
A
#
# COMPACT_ATOMS: atom_id res chain seq x y z
N GLY A 1 17.23 -15.14 0.74
CA GLY A 1 16.41 -14.10 1.38
C GLY A 1 15.00 -14.63 1.51
N VAL A 2 14.14 -13.99 2.30
CA VAL A 2 12.76 -14.44 2.50
C VAL A 2 11.84 -13.53 1.67
N GLY A 3 11.08 -14.11 0.75
CA GLY A 3 10.08 -13.38 -0.03
C GLY A 3 8.78 -13.26 0.76
N LYS A 4 8.41 -12.04 1.13
CA LYS A 4 7.13 -11.69 1.76
C LYS A 4 6.56 -10.46 1.07
N ILE A 5 5.25 -10.27 1.13
CA ILE A 5 4.62 -9.00 0.82
C ILE A 5 3.98 -8.45 2.08
N GLU A 6 4.11 -7.16 2.33
CA GLU A 6 3.39 -6.54 3.44
C GLU A 6 1.98 -6.12 3.01
N VAL A 7 1.03 -6.21 3.95
CA VAL A 7 -0.41 -6.12 3.70
C VAL A 7 -0.84 -4.83 2.99
N SER A 8 -0.26 -3.68 3.33
CA SER A 8 -0.58 -2.41 2.64
C SER A 8 -0.23 -2.47 1.15
N MET A 9 0.90 -3.07 0.79
CA MET A 9 1.28 -3.28 -0.61
C MET A 9 0.49 -4.40 -1.29
N ALA A 10 0.18 -5.48 -0.57
CA ALA A 10 -0.68 -6.55 -1.10
C ALA A 10 -2.05 -5.99 -1.53
N SER A 11 -2.59 -5.06 -0.75
CA SER A 11 -3.89 -4.44 -1.01
C SER A 11 -4.00 -3.62 -2.30
N THR A 12 -2.88 -3.13 -2.83
CA THR A 12 -2.86 -2.32 -4.07
C THR A 12 -2.94 -3.18 -5.34
N THR A 13 -2.75 -4.50 -5.22
CA THR A 13 -2.62 -5.42 -6.37
C THR A 13 -3.94 -5.76 -7.05
N GLN A 14 -5.08 -5.40 -6.44
CA GLN A 14 -6.43 -5.87 -6.82
C GLN A 14 -6.63 -7.39 -6.71
N LEU A 15 -5.67 -8.12 -6.13
CA LEU A 15 -5.71 -9.58 -5.90
C LEU A 15 -5.80 -9.94 -4.42
N TYR A 16 -5.75 -8.96 -3.52
CA TYR A 16 -5.98 -9.12 -2.09
C TYR A 16 -7.48 -9.03 -1.78
N ASN A 17 -7.96 -9.87 -0.87
CA ASN A 17 -9.32 -9.84 -0.36
C ASN A 17 -9.33 -9.27 1.07
N PRO A 18 -9.87 -8.06 1.29
CA PRO A 18 -9.85 -7.43 2.61
C PRO A 18 -10.71 -8.16 3.65
N CYS A 19 -11.73 -8.93 3.24
CA CYS A 19 -12.54 -9.71 4.17
C CYS A 19 -11.83 -10.99 4.65
N LEU A 20 -10.89 -11.53 3.85
CA LEU A 20 -10.10 -12.71 4.21
C LEU A 20 -8.74 -12.35 4.82
N ALA A 21 -8.39 -11.07 4.81
CA ALA A 21 -7.07 -10.55 5.11
C ALA A 21 -5.93 -11.30 4.38
N ASN A 22 -6.17 -11.72 3.13
CA ASN A 22 -5.21 -12.55 2.37
C ASN A 22 -5.48 -12.46 0.86
N TRP A 23 -4.65 -13.10 0.06
CA TRP A 23 -4.85 -13.29 -1.37
C TRP A 23 -6.22 -13.89 -1.71
N SER A 24 -6.85 -13.30 -2.71
CA SER A 24 -8.03 -13.85 -3.37
C SER A 24 -7.60 -14.96 -4.34
N TYR A 25 -7.40 -16.18 -3.83
CA TYR A 25 -7.04 -17.31 -4.70
C TYR A 25 -8.08 -17.60 -5.77
N LYS A 26 -9.36 -17.27 -5.52
CA LYS A 26 -10.41 -17.31 -6.54
C LYS A 26 -10.07 -16.43 -7.74
N LEU A 27 -9.68 -15.17 -7.53
CA LEU A 27 -9.31 -14.25 -8.63
C LEU A 27 -8.00 -14.68 -9.29
N ILE A 28 -7.01 -15.08 -8.50
CA ILE A 28 -5.72 -15.56 -8.99
C ILE A 28 -5.90 -16.76 -9.94
N GLU A 29 -6.75 -17.71 -9.58
CA GLU A 29 -7.06 -18.88 -10.42
C GLU A 29 -7.85 -18.51 -11.66
N MET A 30 -8.83 -17.60 -11.56
CA MET A 30 -9.58 -17.10 -12.71
C MET A 30 -8.69 -16.42 -13.76
N LEU A 31 -7.61 -15.77 -13.32
CA LEU A 31 -6.61 -15.15 -14.20
C LEU A 31 -5.57 -16.15 -14.74
N GLY A 32 -5.61 -17.43 -14.32
CA GLY A 32 -4.64 -18.45 -14.71
C GLY A 32 -3.24 -18.24 -14.12
N LEU A 33 -3.12 -17.47 -13.03
CA LEU A 33 -1.83 -17.14 -12.43
C LEU A 33 -1.37 -18.26 -11.48
N PRO A 34 -0.10 -18.71 -11.56
CA PRO A 34 0.41 -19.73 -10.66
C PRO A 34 0.44 -19.24 -9.20
N ARG A 35 -0.23 -19.96 -8.29
CA ARG A 35 -0.28 -19.62 -6.84
C ARG A 35 1.09 -19.39 -6.21
N LYS A 36 2.13 -20.09 -6.67
CA LYS A 36 3.52 -19.99 -6.18
C LYS A 36 4.19 -18.62 -6.40
N LEU A 37 3.61 -17.75 -7.25
CA LEU A 37 4.10 -16.38 -7.46
C LEU A 37 3.71 -15.44 -6.32
N PHE A 38 2.70 -15.81 -5.53
CA PHE A 38 2.15 -14.98 -4.47
C PHE A 38 2.78 -15.35 -3.14
N PRO A 39 3.69 -14.52 -2.60
CA PRO A 39 4.34 -14.80 -1.33
C PRO A 39 3.35 -14.68 -0.18
N GLU A 40 3.73 -15.15 1.01
CA GLU A 40 2.93 -14.93 2.20
C GLU A 40 2.76 -13.42 2.48
N VAL A 41 1.53 -13.03 2.81
CA VAL A 41 1.18 -11.68 3.27
C VAL A 41 1.51 -11.56 4.74
N VAL A 42 2.21 -10.50 5.13
CA VAL A 42 2.58 -10.21 6.52
C VAL A 42 2.15 -8.81 6.93
N ASP A 43 1.98 -8.60 8.23
CA ASP A 43 1.67 -7.28 8.77
C ASP A 43 2.90 -6.38 8.80
N SER A 44 2.66 -5.07 8.79
CA SER A 44 3.69 -4.07 9.08
C SER A 44 4.28 -4.31 10.47
N GLY A 45 5.59 -4.20 10.61
CA GLY A 45 6.34 -4.52 11.84
C GLY A 45 6.88 -5.94 11.87
N THR A 46 6.53 -6.80 10.92
CA THR A 46 7.07 -8.17 10.85
C THR A 46 8.58 -8.16 10.61
N VAL A 47 9.35 -8.75 11.52
CA VAL A 47 10.80 -8.95 11.36
C VAL A 47 11.04 -10.04 10.32
N LEU A 48 11.59 -9.68 9.16
CA LEU A 48 11.88 -10.62 8.07
C LEU A 48 13.15 -11.43 8.32
N GLY A 49 14.02 -10.93 9.19
CA GLY A 49 15.28 -11.56 9.59
C GLY A 49 16.49 -10.64 9.38
N PRO A 50 17.70 -11.14 9.60
CA PRO A 50 18.91 -10.33 9.49
C PRO A 50 19.17 -9.90 8.05
N LEU A 51 19.84 -8.75 7.90
CA LEU A 51 20.42 -8.33 6.63
C LEU A 51 21.33 -9.45 6.09
N LYS A 52 21.25 -9.75 4.79
CA LYS A 52 22.09 -10.77 4.18
C LYS A 52 23.57 -10.47 4.44
N SER A 53 24.35 -11.48 4.79
CA SER A 53 25.77 -11.31 5.13
C SER A 53 26.56 -10.55 4.05
N SER A 54 26.28 -10.81 2.76
CA SER A 54 26.92 -10.09 1.65
C SER A 54 26.65 -8.58 1.66
N LEU A 55 25.41 -8.17 1.99
CA LEU A 55 25.02 -6.77 2.10
C LEU A 55 25.57 -6.14 3.38
N ALA A 56 25.62 -6.90 4.48
CA ALA A 56 26.24 -6.45 5.72
C ALA A 56 27.73 -6.15 5.51
N THR A 57 28.47 -7.02 4.80
CA THR A 57 29.88 -6.77 4.42
C THR A 57 30.04 -5.56 3.50
N GLU A 58 29.16 -5.40 2.50
CA GLU A 58 29.23 -4.28 1.55
C GLU A 58 28.94 -2.92 2.21
N THR A 59 27.95 -2.88 3.10
CA THR A 59 27.48 -1.64 3.74
C THR A 59 28.16 -1.33 5.08
N GLY A 60 28.84 -2.32 5.68
CA GLY A 60 29.36 -2.23 7.05
C GLY A 60 28.29 -2.31 8.15
N LEU A 61 27.04 -2.63 7.80
CA LEU A 61 25.91 -2.70 8.73
C LEU A 61 25.74 -4.12 9.29
N GLU A 62 26.44 -4.41 10.39
CA GLU A 62 26.35 -5.69 11.10
C GLU A 62 25.20 -5.72 12.12
N GLY A 63 24.59 -6.90 12.31
CA GLY A 63 23.55 -7.11 13.33
C GLY A 63 22.20 -6.45 13.07
N ILE A 64 21.97 -5.91 11.87
CA ILE A 64 20.71 -5.26 11.50
C ILE A 64 19.66 -6.26 11.05
N ASN A 65 18.43 -6.08 11.54
CA ASN A 65 17.24 -6.79 11.06
C ASN A 65 16.52 -5.99 9.97
N VAL A 66 16.02 -6.69 8.96
CA VAL A 66 15.09 -6.16 7.97
C VAL A 66 13.67 -6.35 8.51
N VAL A 67 12.89 -5.27 8.52
CA VAL A 67 11.50 -5.25 8.99
C VAL A 67 10.61 -4.87 7.81
N ALA A 68 9.49 -5.58 7.66
CA ALA A 68 8.44 -5.17 6.75
C ALA A 68 7.78 -3.89 7.30
N SER A 69 8.06 -2.74 6.70
CA SER A 69 7.35 -1.49 7.02
C SER A 69 5.95 -1.49 6.40
N LEU A 70 5.15 -0.45 6.68
CA LEU A 70 4.03 -0.06 5.81
C LEU A 70 4.60 0.23 4.41
N SER A 71 4.68 -0.81 3.58
CA SER A 71 5.53 -0.81 2.40
C SER A 71 4.92 -0.02 1.24
N HIS A 72 3.60 0.19 1.26
CA HIS A 72 2.97 1.19 0.41
C HIS A 72 3.23 2.59 0.97
N ASP A 73 3.85 3.44 0.16
CA ASP A 73 4.25 4.81 0.54
C ASP A 73 3.08 5.68 1.02
N THR A 74 1.91 5.58 0.36
CA THR A 74 0.71 6.30 0.79
C THR A 74 0.20 5.80 2.14
N ALA A 75 0.30 4.50 2.40
CA ALA A 75 -0.06 3.96 3.72
C ALA A 75 0.89 4.46 4.82
N SER A 76 2.20 4.53 4.53
CA SER A 76 3.18 5.14 5.42
C SER A 76 2.92 6.63 5.66
N ALA A 77 2.59 7.40 4.60
CA ALA A 77 2.30 8.82 4.71
C ALA A 77 1.04 9.10 5.54
N VAL A 78 -0.02 8.31 5.32
CA VAL A 78 -1.28 8.41 6.07
C VAL A 78 -1.08 8.04 7.54
N ALA A 79 -0.29 7.00 7.83
CA ALA A 79 0.03 6.60 9.21
C ALA A 79 0.80 7.67 10.01
N ALA A 80 1.45 8.61 9.33
CA ALA A 80 2.16 9.72 9.96
C ALA A 80 1.28 10.97 10.18
N VAL A 81 0.02 10.96 9.73
CA VAL A 81 -0.90 12.10 9.94
C VAL A 81 -1.26 12.17 11.42
N PRO A 82 -1.06 13.32 12.09
CA PRO A 82 -1.36 13.48 13.52
C PRO A 82 -2.86 13.75 13.74
N ALA A 83 -3.73 12.92 13.15
CA ALA A 83 -5.17 13.00 13.37
C ALA A 83 -5.50 12.43 14.75
N GLU A 84 -6.24 13.18 15.56
CA GLU A 84 -6.64 12.77 16.92
C GLU A 84 -8.08 12.27 17.00
N ASP A 85 -8.92 12.63 16.01
CA ASP A 85 -10.31 12.22 15.92
C ASP A 85 -10.56 11.30 14.73
N GLU A 86 -11.74 10.68 14.67
CA GLU A 86 -12.17 9.81 13.57
C GLU A 86 -12.79 10.59 12.40
N ARG A 87 -12.94 11.92 12.50
CA ARG A 87 -13.62 12.77 11.51
C ARG A 87 -12.62 13.62 10.74
N TRP A 88 -11.68 12.95 10.11
CA TRP A 88 -10.65 13.58 9.30
C TRP A 88 -10.63 12.97 7.90
N ALA A 89 -10.03 13.72 6.99
CA ALA A 89 -9.69 13.27 5.65
C ALA A 89 -8.25 13.69 5.36
N TYR A 90 -7.58 12.94 4.49
CA TYR A 90 -6.25 13.30 4.01
C TYR A 90 -6.27 13.59 2.52
N ILE A 91 -5.30 14.38 2.10
CA ILE A 91 -4.87 14.48 0.70
C ILE A 91 -3.35 14.29 0.65
N SER A 92 -2.91 13.11 0.19
CA SER A 92 -1.51 12.87 -0.12
C SER A 92 -1.23 13.45 -1.50
N SER A 93 -0.50 14.56 -1.58
CA SER A 93 -0.35 15.34 -2.82
C SER A 93 1.09 15.31 -3.33
N GLY A 94 1.34 14.48 -4.35
CA GLY A 94 2.58 14.43 -5.14
C GLY A 94 2.30 14.55 -6.63
N THR A 95 3.02 13.77 -7.44
CA THR A 95 2.70 13.61 -8.86
C THR A 95 1.26 13.16 -9.05
N TRP A 96 0.81 12.22 -8.21
CA TRP A 96 -0.59 11.85 -8.03
C TRP A 96 -1.12 12.50 -6.75
N SER A 97 -2.42 12.75 -6.70
CA SER A 97 -3.09 13.10 -5.44
C SER A 97 -4.02 11.96 -5.04
N LEU A 98 -3.94 11.53 -3.77
CA LEU A 98 -4.88 10.56 -3.20
C LEU A 98 -5.64 11.24 -2.09
N MET A 99 -6.96 11.37 -2.25
CA MET A 99 -7.85 11.92 -1.24
C MET A 99 -8.68 10.79 -0.63
N GLY A 100 -8.73 10.71 0.69
CA GLY A 100 -9.40 9.60 1.36
C GLY A 100 -9.68 9.81 2.85
N LEU A 101 -10.28 8.77 3.42
CA LEU A 101 -10.61 8.61 4.83
C LEU A 101 -9.91 7.36 5.37
N GLU A 102 -9.69 7.33 6.68
CA GLU A 102 -9.33 6.11 7.39
C GLU A 102 -10.57 5.54 8.11
N LEU A 103 -10.88 4.27 7.86
CA LEU A 103 -12.05 3.56 8.37
C LEU A 103 -11.62 2.28 9.09
N SER A 104 -12.46 1.75 9.97
CA SER A 104 -12.23 0.45 10.63
C SER A 104 -12.56 -0.74 9.72
N GLU A 105 -13.44 -0.58 8.73
CA GLU A 105 -13.94 -1.64 7.88
C GLU A 105 -14.10 -1.18 6.43
N PRO A 106 -13.99 -2.09 5.44
CA PRO A 106 -14.05 -1.71 4.03
C PRO A 106 -15.49 -1.48 3.57
N ILE A 107 -15.68 -0.49 2.71
CA ILE A 107 -16.98 -0.24 2.06
C ILE A 107 -17.03 -1.01 0.74
N LEU A 108 -17.74 -2.13 0.74
CA LEU A 108 -17.86 -3.04 -0.42
C LEU A 108 -19.27 -3.00 -1.02
N THR A 109 -19.70 -1.82 -1.47
CA THR A 109 -21.04 -1.58 -2.04
C THR A 109 -20.98 -1.28 -3.53
N ASP A 110 -22.11 -1.43 -4.23
CA ASP A 110 -22.24 -1.02 -5.64
C ASP A 110 -21.92 0.46 -5.84
N ALA A 111 -22.34 1.32 -4.91
CA ALA A 111 -22.01 2.75 -4.95
C ALA A 111 -20.50 3.00 -4.84
N CYS A 112 -19.79 2.29 -3.97
CA CYS A 112 -18.33 2.38 -3.85
C CYS A 112 -17.64 2.00 -5.17
N ARG A 113 -18.13 0.92 -5.81
CA ARG A 113 -17.65 0.47 -7.12
C ARG A 113 -17.91 1.49 -8.22
N GLU A 114 -19.14 1.99 -8.33
CA GLU A 114 -19.57 2.93 -9.38
C GLU A 114 -18.85 4.27 -9.27
N LEU A 115 -18.60 4.74 -8.05
CA LEU A 115 -17.82 5.95 -7.79
C LEU A 115 -16.31 5.74 -7.91
N ASN A 116 -15.88 4.50 -8.15
CA ASN A 116 -14.48 4.09 -8.32
C ASN A 116 -13.60 4.47 -7.12
N PHE A 117 -14.10 4.20 -5.91
CA PHE A 117 -13.30 4.24 -4.69
C PHE A 117 -12.55 2.93 -4.51
N THR A 118 -11.35 3.01 -3.93
CA THR A 118 -10.57 1.85 -3.52
C THR A 118 -10.54 1.73 -1.99
N ASN A 119 -10.47 0.50 -1.50
CA ASN A 119 -10.32 0.17 -0.09
C ASN A 119 -8.95 -0.47 0.10
N GLU A 120 -7.91 0.34 0.31
CA GLU A 120 -6.56 -0.17 0.57
C GLU A 120 -6.31 -0.35 2.06
N ILE A 121 -5.36 -1.21 2.43
CA ILE A 121 -5.01 -1.43 3.84
C ILE A 121 -4.04 -0.34 4.32
N GLY A 122 -4.29 0.16 5.52
CA GLY A 122 -3.49 1.13 6.26
C GLY A 122 -2.82 0.51 7.49
N HIS A 123 -2.44 1.38 8.43
CA HIS A 123 -1.76 0.94 9.65
C HIS A 123 -2.69 0.16 10.57
N SER A 124 -2.19 -0.88 11.23
CA SER A 124 -2.94 -1.68 12.21
C SER A 124 -4.28 -2.22 11.68
N GLY A 125 -4.34 -2.55 10.38
CA GLY A 125 -5.54 -3.10 9.74
C GLY A 125 -6.61 -2.08 9.38
N SER A 126 -6.34 -0.78 9.53
CA SER A 126 -7.25 0.28 9.07
C SER A 126 -7.49 0.18 7.56
N ILE A 127 -8.60 0.73 7.10
CA ILE A 127 -8.96 0.84 5.69
C ILE A 127 -8.81 2.28 5.23
N ARG A 128 -8.00 2.46 4.20
CA ARG A 128 -7.87 3.70 3.46
C ARG A 128 -8.86 3.69 2.30
N LEU A 129 -10.06 4.22 2.55
CA LEU A 129 -11.05 4.46 1.51
C LEU A 129 -10.67 5.73 0.76
N LEU A 130 -10.23 5.60 -0.48
CA LEU A 130 -9.67 6.73 -1.23
C LEU A 130 -9.99 6.71 -2.71
N LYS A 131 -9.73 7.84 -3.36
CA LYS A 131 -9.83 8.00 -4.81
C LYS A 131 -8.56 8.63 -5.38
N ASN A 132 -8.05 8.04 -6.45
CA ASN A 132 -6.91 8.57 -7.19
C ASN A 132 -7.32 9.80 -7.99
N ILE A 133 -6.50 10.84 -7.92
CA ILE A 133 -6.65 12.11 -8.63
C ILE A 133 -5.33 12.35 -9.37
N VAL A 134 -5.41 12.91 -10.59
CA VAL A 134 -4.25 13.17 -11.47
C VAL A 134 -3.18 14.04 -10.79
N GLY A 135 -3.56 14.84 -9.79
CA GLY A 135 -2.63 15.59 -8.95
C GLY A 135 -1.85 16.65 -9.71
N LEU A 136 -0.60 16.88 -9.30
CA LEU A 136 0.25 17.93 -9.85
C LEU A 136 0.94 17.56 -11.18
N TRP A 137 0.77 16.33 -11.66
CA TRP A 137 1.32 15.89 -12.94
C TRP A 137 1.01 16.86 -14.08
N LEU A 138 -0.23 17.35 -14.18
CA LEU A 138 -0.63 18.30 -15.22
C LEU A 138 0.21 19.59 -15.19
N VAL A 139 0.46 20.13 -13.99
CA VAL A 139 1.28 21.33 -13.82
C VAL A 139 2.74 21.03 -14.15
N GLN A 140 3.25 19.85 -13.76
CA GLN A 140 4.61 19.42 -14.11
C GLN A 140 4.79 19.32 -15.63
N GLU A 141 3.81 18.78 -16.35
CA GLU A 141 3.83 18.69 -17.82
C GLU A 141 3.73 20.05 -18.50
N CYS A 142 2.87 20.94 -18.00
CA CYS A 142 2.82 22.33 -18.51
C CYS A 142 4.19 23.03 -18.37
N LYS A 143 4.84 22.88 -17.21
CA LYS A 143 6.18 23.45 -16.99
C LYS A 143 7.23 22.88 -17.94
N ARG A 144 7.19 21.57 -18.23
CA ARG A 144 8.11 20.95 -19.21
C ARG A 144 7.87 21.48 -20.61
N ALA A 145 6.62 21.56 -21.04
CA ALA A 145 6.26 22.00 -22.38
C ALA A 145 6.59 23.48 -22.67
N TRP A 146 6.46 24.36 -21.66
CA TRP A 146 6.74 25.80 -21.83
C TRP A 146 8.20 26.19 -21.59
N ALA A 147 9.03 25.29 -21.07
CA ALA A 147 10.47 25.51 -20.90
C ALA A 147 11.28 25.12 -22.15
N ALA A 148 10.65 24.55 -23.18
CA ALA A 148 11.20 24.21 -24.48
C ALA A 148 11.01 25.35 -25.49
#